data_AF-A0A7Y2JLS8-F1
#
_entry.id   AF-A0A7Y2JLS8-F1
#
_cell.length_a   1.000
_cell.length_b   1.000
_cell.length_c   1.000
_cell.angle_alpha   90.00
_cell.angle_beta   90.00
_cell.angle_gamma   90.00
#
_symmetry.space_group_name_H-M   'P 1'
#
loop_
_entity.id
_entity.type
_entity.pdbx_description
1 polymer ?
#
loop_
_entity_poly.entity_id
_entity_poly.type
_entity_poly.pdbx_seq_one_letter_code
_entity_poly.pdbx_strand_id
1 'polypeptide(L)'
;LLIAIIGPGVFAGVIAIAIRSIGFCAKLLYEAIEEIDHSQVEAITATGASRWQVMAFGIVPQILPAFAGVAVFRWDINIRESTVLGLVGAGGIGLQLSSSLNVLAWPQVSLILLVILLAVVISEWVSAKVRGAII
;
A
#
# COMPACT_ATOMS: atom_id res chain seq x y z
N LEU A 1 -1.18 19.40 4.22
CA LEU A 1 -2.07 20.09 3.26
C LEU A 1 -3.50 19.55 3.33
N LEU A 2 -3.77 18.28 3.02
CA LEU A 2 -5.15 17.75 3.03
C LEU A 2 -5.87 17.87 4.37
N ILE A 3 -5.19 17.61 5.49
CA ILE A 3 -5.77 17.78 6.83
C ILE A 3 -6.18 19.23 7.10
N ALA A 4 -5.43 20.21 6.57
CA ALA A 4 -5.77 21.62 6.71
C ALA A 4 -6.94 22.06 5.81
N ILE A 5 -7.17 21.35 4.70
CA ILE A 5 -8.23 21.68 3.72
C ILE A 5 -9.54 20.96 4.06
N ILE A 6 -9.47 19.68 4.43
CA ILE A 6 -10.61 18.78 4.67
C ILE A 6 -10.99 18.73 6.17
N GLY A 7 -10.08 19.17 7.04
CA GLY A 7 -10.21 19.05 8.48
C GLY A 7 -9.57 17.75 9.03
N PRO A 8 -9.30 17.69 10.34
CA PRO A 8 -8.76 16.51 10.99
C PRO A 8 -9.78 15.36 10.97
N GLY A 9 -9.29 14.13 10.79
CA GLY A 9 -10.10 12.93 10.77
C GLY A 9 -9.59 11.82 9.86
N VAL A 10 -10.15 10.63 10.05
CA VAL A 10 -9.80 9.40 9.32
C VAL A 10 -9.93 9.58 7.82
N PHE A 11 -10.95 10.31 7.38
CA PHE A 11 -11.18 10.58 5.96
C PHE A 11 -10.03 11.33 5.29
N ALA A 12 -9.51 12.40 5.92
CA ALA A 12 -8.37 13.15 5.42
C ALA A 12 -7.10 12.28 5.36
N GLY A 13 -6.91 11.40 6.34
CA GLY A 13 -5.84 10.41 6.37
C GLY A 13 -5.91 9.42 5.20
N VAL A 14 -7.08 8.81 4.99
CA VAL A 14 -7.30 7.83 3.92
C VAL A 14 -7.04 8.46 2.56
N ILE A 15 -7.54 9.67 2.30
CA ILE A 15 -7.30 10.35 1.03
C ILE A 15 -5.82 10.69 0.84
N ALA A 16 -5.14 11.14 1.90
CA ALA A 16 -3.71 11.44 1.83
C ALA A 16 -2.88 10.20 1.45
N ILE A 17 -3.17 9.05 2.06
CA ILE A 17 -2.52 7.78 1.72
C ILE A 17 -2.91 7.33 0.31
N ALA A 18 -4.18 7.44 -0.07
CA ALA A 18 -4.67 6.99 -1.38
C ALA A 18 -4.01 7.71 -2.54
N ILE A 19 -3.95 9.05 -2.50
CA ILE A 19 -3.33 9.86 -3.56
C ILE A 19 -1.85 9.50 -3.74
N ARG A 20 -1.12 9.40 -2.62
CA ARG A 20 0.29 8.98 -2.62
C ARG A 20 0.46 7.54 -3.13
N SER A 21 -0.48 6.67 -2.78
CA SER A 21 -0.46 5.27 -3.19
C SER A 21 -0.63 5.12 -4.69
N ILE A 22 -1.57 5.84 -5.30
CA ILE A 22 -1.87 5.76 -6.74
C ILE A 22 -0.62 6.03 -7.57
N GLY A 23 0.09 7.15 -7.31
CA GLY A 23 1.27 7.52 -8.11
C GLY A 23 2.37 6.48 -8.10
N PHE A 24 2.69 5.94 -6.92
CA PHE A 24 3.73 4.91 -6.80
C PHE A 24 3.28 3.56 -7.39
N CYS A 25 2.02 3.14 -7.19
CA CYS A 25 1.54 1.90 -7.80
C CYS A 25 1.53 2.01 -9.33
N ALA A 26 1.09 3.15 -9.86
CA ALA A 26 1.07 3.41 -11.30
C ALA A 26 2.47 3.34 -11.90
N LYS A 27 3.49 3.94 -11.24
CA LYS A 27 4.86 3.91 -11.75
C LYS A 27 5.45 2.50 -11.78
N LEU A 28 5.30 1.72 -10.71
CA LEU A 28 5.85 0.35 -10.66
C LEU A 28 5.10 -0.62 -11.59
N LEU A 29 3.79 -0.47 -11.72
CA LEU A 29 3.02 -1.27 -12.68
C LEU A 29 3.35 -0.89 -14.11
N TYR A 30 3.61 0.39 -14.39
CA TYR A 30 4.08 0.83 -15.70
C TYR A 30 5.43 0.20 -16.06
N GLU A 31 6.39 0.21 -15.12
CA GLU A 31 7.70 -0.46 -15.31
C GLU A 31 7.51 -1.96 -15.56
N ALA A 32 6.65 -2.63 -14.79
CA ALA A 32 6.34 -4.04 -15.01
C ALA A 32 5.68 -4.32 -16.38
N ILE A 33 4.86 -3.39 -16.89
CA ILE A 33 4.27 -3.50 -18.23
C ILE A 33 5.32 -3.27 -19.32
N GLU A 34 6.31 -2.40 -19.10
CA GLU A 34 7.37 -2.10 -20.05
C GLU A 34 8.37 -3.27 -20.18
N GLU A 35 8.50 -4.10 -19.14
CA GLU A 35 9.39 -5.27 -19.10
C GLU A 35 8.75 -6.58 -19.62
N ILE A 36 7.49 -6.56 -20.09
CA ILE A 36 6.82 -7.78 -20.57
C ILE A 36 7.46 -8.35 -21.84
N ASP A 37 7.32 -9.65 -22.04
CA ASP A 37 7.73 -10.31 -23.27
C ASP A 37 6.70 -10.05 -24.38
N HIS A 38 7.07 -9.18 -25.32
CA HIS A 38 6.26 -8.85 -26.48
C HIS A 38 5.99 -10.04 -27.40
N SER A 39 6.87 -11.05 -27.43
CA SER A 39 6.68 -12.23 -28.28
C SER A 39 5.45 -13.06 -27.84
N GLN A 40 5.19 -13.14 -26.53
CA GLN A 40 3.99 -13.79 -26.00
C GLN A 40 2.71 -13.03 -26.38
N VAL A 41 2.77 -11.70 -26.37
CA VAL A 41 1.65 -10.83 -26.77
C VAL A 41 1.36 -10.98 -28.27
N GLU A 42 2.40 -11.02 -29.10
CA GLU A 42 2.29 -11.25 -30.54
C GLU A 42 1.73 -12.63 -30.86
N ALA A 43 2.16 -13.67 -30.15
CA ALA A 43 1.66 -15.04 -30.32
C ALA A 43 0.15 -15.13 -30.08
N ILE A 44 -0.35 -14.49 -29.02
CA ILE A 44 -1.80 -14.44 -28.71
C ILE A 44 -2.54 -13.60 -29.77
N THR A 45 -1.94 -12.50 -30.21
CA THR A 45 -2.53 -11.66 -31.27
C THR A 45 -2.66 -12.45 -32.58
N ALA A 46 -1.68 -13.28 -32.91
CA ALA A 46 -1.66 -14.10 -34.13
C ALA A 46 -2.76 -15.16 -34.16
N THR A 47 -3.36 -15.53 -33.02
CA THR A 47 -4.52 -16.45 -32.99
C THR A 47 -5.83 -15.77 -33.40
N GLY A 48 -5.81 -14.47 -33.75
CA GLY A 48 -7.01 -13.68 -34.05
C GLY A 48 -7.71 -13.14 -32.80
N ALA A 49 -7.01 -13.08 -31.66
CA ALA A 49 -7.56 -12.58 -30.40
C ALA A 49 -7.94 -11.09 -30.49
N SER A 50 -9.08 -10.72 -29.90
CA SER A 50 -9.48 -9.31 -29.74
C SER A 50 -8.58 -8.59 -28.75
N ARG A 51 -8.56 -7.24 -28.79
CA ARG A 51 -7.75 -6.40 -27.86
C ARG A 51 -7.94 -6.74 -26.38
N TRP A 52 -9.17 -7.05 -25.96
CA TRP A 52 -9.46 -7.43 -24.57
C TRP A 52 -8.88 -8.80 -24.21
N GLN A 53 -8.87 -9.75 -25.14
CA GLN A 53 -8.26 -11.06 -24.94
C GLN A 53 -6.73 -10.95 -24.90
N VAL A 54 -6.12 -10.13 -25.76
CA VAL A 54 -4.67 -9.87 -25.72
C VAL A 54 -4.28 -9.25 -24.37
N MET A 55 -5.06 -8.28 -23.86
CA MET A 55 -4.82 -7.72 -22.53
C MET A 55 -4.95 -8.77 -21.42
N ALA A 56 -6.07 -9.51 -21.40
CA ALA A 56 -6.38 -10.46 -20.33
C ALA A 56 -5.46 -11.69 -20.29
N PHE A 57 -5.00 -12.17 -21.45
CA PHE A 57 -4.22 -13.40 -21.54
C PHE A 57 -2.75 -13.18 -21.93
N GLY A 58 -2.42 -12.05 -22.55
CA GLY A 58 -1.05 -11.73 -22.95
C GLY A 58 -0.33 -10.81 -21.99
N ILE A 59 -1.00 -9.81 -21.41
CA ILE A 59 -0.34 -8.78 -20.59
C ILE A 59 -0.59 -9.03 -19.10
N VAL A 60 -1.85 -9.15 -18.68
CA VAL A 60 -2.24 -9.28 -17.27
C VAL A 60 -1.51 -10.43 -16.55
N PRO A 61 -1.37 -11.65 -17.12
CA PRO A 61 -0.70 -12.75 -16.44
C PRO A 61 0.79 -12.48 -16.19
N GLN A 62 1.46 -11.77 -17.10
CA GLN A 62 2.88 -11.44 -16.97
C GLN A 62 3.13 -10.42 -15.84
N ILE A 63 2.23 -9.44 -15.67
CA ILE A 63 2.38 -8.40 -14.65
C ILE A 63 1.76 -8.77 -13.30
N LEU A 64 1.01 -9.88 -13.21
CA LEU A 64 0.29 -10.27 -11.99
C LEU A 64 1.22 -10.52 -10.78
N PRO A 65 2.40 -11.18 -10.93
CA PRO A 65 3.34 -11.33 -9.83
C PRO A 65 3.86 -9.98 -9.32
N ALA A 66 4.20 -9.07 -10.24
CA ALA A 66 4.63 -7.71 -9.90
C ALA A 66 3.51 -6.94 -9.20
N PHE A 67 2.27 -7.02 -9.70
CA PHE A 67 1.10 -6.41 -9.09
C PHE A 67 0.89 -6.89 -7.65
N ALA A 68 0.94 -8.20 -7.42
CA ALA A 68 0.79 -8.77 -6.10
C ALA A 68 1.92 -8.32 -5.15
N GLY A 69 3.18 -8.32 -5.64
CA GLY A 69 4.32 -7.82 -4.88
C GLY A 69 4.17 -6.35 -4.47
N VAL A 70 3.76 -5.49 -5.41
CA VAL A 70 3.50 -4.07 -5.17
C VAL A 70 2.33 -3.86 -4.21
N ALA A 71 1.25 -4.63 -4.34
CA ALA A 71 0.08 -4.52 -3.47
C ALA A 71 0.42 -4.86 -2.01
N VAL A 72 1.15 -5.96 -1.79
CA VAL A 72 1.60 -6.37 -0.44
C VAL A 72 2.58 -5.37 0.14
N PHE A 73 3.55 -4.91 -0.65
CA PHE A 73 4.49 -3.88 -0.23
C PHE A 73 3.78 -2.58 0.15
N ARG A 74 2.76 -2.18 -0.62
CA ARG A 74 1.98 -0.98 -0.33
C ARG A 74 1.15 -1.12 0.93
N TRP A 75 0.55 -2.29 1.16
CA TRP A 75 -0.22 -2.56 2.37
C TRP A 75 0.64 -2.37 3.63
N ASP A 76 1.87 -2.90 3.61
CA ASP A 76 2.83 -2.74 4.69
C ASP A 76 3.24 -1.28 4.93
N ILE A 77 3.52 -0.53 3.85
CA ILE A 77 3.78 0.92 3.94
C ILE A 77 2.59 1.67 4.54
N ASN A 78 1.38 1.36 4.10
CA ASN A 78 0.16 2.06 4.54
C ASN A 78 -0.09 1.86 6.04
N ILE A 79 0.23 0.68 6.59
CA ILE A 79 0.15 0.43 8.03
C ILE A 79 1.09 1.38 8.81
N ARG A 80 2.35 1.50 8.39
CA ARG A 80 3.30 2.43 9.02
C ARG A 80 2.89 3.89 8.82
N GLU A 81 2.53 4.29 7.60
CA GLU A 81 2.12 5.67 7.29
C GLU A 81 0.88 6.09 8.07
N SER A 82 -0.08 5.18 8.31
CA SER A 82 -1.29 5.47 9.09
C SER A 82 -1.00 5.88 10.53
N THR A 83 0.04 5.30 11.14
CA THR A 83 0.44 5.63 12.51
C THR A 83 1.03 7.04 12.59
N VAL A 84 1.90 7.39 11.63
CA VAL A 84 2.48 8.73 11.53
C VAL A 84 1.41 9.78 11.21
N LEU A 85 0.49 9.47 10.30
CA LEU A 85 -0.61 10.36 9.96
C LEU A 85 -1.56 10.60 11.15
N GLY A 86 -1.76 9.60 12.00
CA GLY A 86 -2.56 9.75 13.21
C GLY A 86 -2.01 10.84 14.15
N LEU A 87 -0.69 11.02 14.21
CA LEU A 87 -0.07 12.08 15.03
C LEU A 87 -0.41 13.50 14.54
N VAL A 88 -0.61 13.67 13.23
CA VAL A 88 -0.90 14.98 12.61
C VAL A 88 -2.41 15.25 12.46
N GLY A 89 -3.26 14.45 13.11
CA GLY A 89 -4.71 14.67 13.14
C GLY A 89 -5.52 13.76 12.20
N ALA A 90 -4.91 12.72 11.61
CA ALA A 90 -5.64 11.81 10.74
C ALA A 90 -6.49 10.75 11.46
N GLY A 91 -6.53 10.71 12.79
CA GLY A 91 -7.32 9.70 13.50
C GLY A 91 -6.52 8.52 14.07
N GLY A 92 -7.25 7.58 14.68
CA GLY A 92 -6.73 6.27 15.09
C GLY A 92 -5.67 6.30 16.19
N ILE A 93 -4.85 5.25 16.26
CA ILE A 93 -3.88 5.03 17.35
C ILE A 93 -2.87 6.19 17.47
N GLY A 94 -2.51 6.85 16.37
CA GLY A 94 -1.64 8.02 16.42
C GLY A 94 -2.26 9.22 17.14
N LEU A 95 -3.60 9.40 17.10
CA LEU A 95 -4.26 10.41 17.92
C LEU A 95 -4.19 10.06 19.41
N GLN A 96 -4.45 8.81 19.78
CA GLN A 96 -4.30 8.34 21.16
C GLN A 96 -2.86 8.54 21.68
N LEU A 97 -1.86 8.27 20.83
CA LEU A 97 -0.45 8.51 21.15
C LEU A 97 -0.19 10.00 21.41
N SER A 98 -0.64 10.87 20.51
CA SER A 98 -0.51 12.33 20.65
C SER A 98 -1.22 12.86 21.91
N SER A 99 -2.44 12.38 22.17
CA SER A 99 -3.19 12.74 23.38
C SER A 99 -2.47 12.31 24.66
N SER A 100 -1.90 11.10 24.70
CA SER A 100 -1.15 10.58 25.86
C SER A 100 0.16 11.34 26.08
N LEU A 101 0.84 11.73 24.99
CA LEU A 101 2.04 12.58 25.05
C LEU A 101 1.73 13.96 25.63
N ASN A 102 0.61 14.57 25.23
CA ASN A 102 0.21 15.90 25.70
C ASN A 102 -0.06 15.95 27.22
N VAL A 103 -0.51 14.84 27.81
CA VAL A 103 -0.73 14.73 29.27
C VAL A 103 0.44 14.07 30.00
N LEU A 104 1.57 13.83 29.31
CA LEU A 104 2.78 13.19 29.84
C LEU A 104 2.51 11.83 30.52
N ALA A 105 1.52 11.08 30.02
CA ALA A 105 1.17 9.77 30.55
C ALA A 105 2.09 8.67 30.00
N TRP A 106 3.33 8.63 30.48
CA TRP A 106 4.37 7.70 30.02
C TRP A 106 3.99 6.21 30.02
N PRO A 107 3.20 5.69 30.99
CA PRO A 107 2.72 4.30 30.92
C PRO A 107 1.81 4.04 29.71
N GLN A 108 0.95 5.00 29.34
CA GLN A 108 0.06 4.88 28.18
C GLN A 108 0.84 5.03 26.88
N VAL A 109 1.77 5.98 26.82
CA VAL A 109 2.66 6.20 25.67
C VAL A 109 3.46 4.93 25.35
N SER A 110 4.11 4.33 26.35
CA SER A 110 4.92 3.11 26.17
C SER A 110 4.08 1.92 25.71
N LEU A 111 2.88 1.74 26.26
CA LEU A 111 1.95 0.70 25.81
C LEU A 111 1.53 0.90 24.34
N ILE A 112 1.17 2.12 23.95
CA ILE A 112 0.77 2.44 22.57
C ILE A 112 1.93 2.18 21.59
N LEU A 113 3.15 2.60 21.94
CA LEU A 113 4.34 2.34 21.12
C LEU A 113 4.62 0.85 20.95
N LEU A 114 4.44 0.06 22.02
CA LEU A 114 4.59 -1.40 21.97
C LEU A 114 3.55 -2.04 21.05
N VAL A 115 2.29 -1.59 21.11
CA VAL A 115 1.22 -2.07 20.21
C VAL A 115 1.52 -1.73 18.75
N ILE A 116 1.98 -0.50 18.47
CA ILE A 116 2.41 -0.09 17.12
C ILE A 116 3.54 -0.99 16.64
N LEU A 117 4.56 -1.21 17.47
CA LEU A 117 5.70 -2.06 17.12
C LEU A 117 5.25 -3.48 16.78
N LEU A 118 4.41 -4.09 17.62
CA LEU A 118 3.86 -5.43 17.35
C LEU A 118 3.06 -5.47 16.04
N ALA A 119 2.21 -4.46 15.79
CA ALA A 119 1.44 -4.38 14.56
C ALA A 119 2.33 -4.30 13.31
N VAL A 120 3.41 -3.51 13.36
CA VAL A 120 4.39 -3.40 12.27
C VAL A 120 5.12 -4.72 12.06
N VAL A 121 5.62 -5.36 13.12
CA VAL A 121 6.32 -6.65 13.01
C VAL A 121 5.41 -7.74 12.43
N ILE A 122 4.15 -7.80 12.86
CA ILE A 122 3.16 -8.74 12.32
C ILE A 122 2.88 -8.44 10.85
N SER A 123 2.70 -7.16 10.49
CA SER A 123 2.50 -6.73 9.10
C SER A 123 3.65 -7.15 8.20
N GLU A 124 4.90 -6.94 8.64
CA GLU A 124 6.09 -7.29 7.88
C GLU A 124 6.20 -8.81 7.70
N TRP A 125 5.93 -9.58 8.75
CA TRP A 125 5.91 -11.04 8.70
C TRP A 125 4.85 -11.57 7.72
N VAL A 126 3.61 -11.05 7.80
CA VAL A 126 2.54 -11.41 6.85
C VAL A 126 2.96 -11.05 5.43
N SER A 127 3.49 -9.85 5.22
CA SER A 127 3.93 -9.36 3.92
C SER A 127 5.06 -10.20 3.33
N ALA A 128 6.01 -10.65 4.15
CA ALA A 128 7.08 -11.54 3.72
C ALA A 128 6.54 -12.91 3.31
N LYS A 129 5.63 -13.48 4.11
CA LYS A 129 5.03 -14.79 3.84
C LYS A 129 4.16 -14.80 2.59
N VAL A 130 3.36 -13.75 2.37
CA VAL A 130 2.53 -13.62 1.17
C VAL A 130 3.40 -13.43 -0.08
N ARG A 131 4.45 -12.60 -0.02
CA ARG A 131 5.37 -12.43 -1.15
C ARG A 131 6.07 -13.74 -1.53
N GLY A 132 6.57 -14.51 -0.56
CA GLY A 132 7.21 -15.80 -0.83
C GLY A 132 6.26 -16.93 -1.26
N ALA A 133 4.95 -16.72 -1.24
CA ALA A 133 3.97 -17.68 -1.75
C ALA A 133 3.46 -17.33 -3.16
N ILE A 134 3.66 -16.09 -3.61
CA ILE A 134 3.15 -15.60 -4.90
C ILE A 134 4.27 -15.46 -5.94
N ILE A 135 5.49 -15.14 -5.49
CA ILE A 135 6.71 -14.98 -6.29
C ILE A 135 7.55 -16.25 -6.13
#